data_AF-C3X1M4-F1
#
_entry.id   AF-C3X1M4-F1
#
_cell.length_a   1.000
_cell.length_b   1.000
_cell.length_c   1.000
_cell.angle_alpha   90.00
_cell.angle_beta   90.00
_cell.angle_gamma   90.00
#
_symmetry.space_group_name_H-M   'P 1'
#
loop_
_entity.id
_entity.type
_entity.pdbx_description
1 polymer ?
#
loop_
_entity_poly.entity_id
_entity_poly.type
_entity_poly.pdbx_seq_one_letter_code
_entity_poly.pdbx_strand_id
1 'polypeptide(L)'
;MLSSMYVQVAIAIDNEKLKRKLDRLKEKTVWPDASVSCSGEIVEYIAEIYEKCRLRRFEKTVLPLIMNTGKISGVVLDELRACRNSISEMYFILTCFPWRPEAGDIFIKRQIAVYTGLIEELVDEKEVFLLEQAKTVLSDENWFEMAETIMEEDTVFWESDENRFGFQEKREWNCPGNYGSHIAETEYRI
;
A
#
# COMPACT_ATOMS: atom_id res chain seq x y z
N MET A 1 -6.66 3.32 -29.67
CA MET A 1 -7.91 3.40 -28.85
C MET A 1 -8.14 2.23 -27.87
N LEU A 2 -8.27 0.96 -28.30
CA LEU A 2 -8.55 -0.16 -27.36
C LEU A 2 -7.43 -0.38 -26.32
N SER A 3 -6.16 -0.29 -26.73
CA SER A 3 -5.00 -0.45 -25.83
C SER A 3 -4.97 0.58 -24.70
N SER A 4 -5.29 1.85 -25.00
CA SER A 4 -5.39 2.90 -23.98
C SER A 4 -6.47 2.61 -22.94
N MET A 5 -7.62 2.05 -23.36
CA MET A 5 -8.69 1.66 -22.44
C MET A 5 -8.25 0.49 -21.55
N TYR A 6 -7.59 -0.52 -22.12
CA TYR A 6 -7.06 -1.66 -21.36
C TYR A 6 -6.08 -1.22 -20.28
N VAL A 7 -5.10 -0.37 -20.62
CA VAL A 7 -4.12 0.17 -19.66
C VAL A 7 -4.81 0.92 -18.53
N GLN A 8 -5.79 1.79 -18.85
CA GLN A 8 -6.56 2.53 -17.85
C GLN A 8 -7.32 1.60 -16.90
N VAL A 9 -7.96 0.55 -17.43
CA VAL A 9 -8.69 -0.43 -16.61
C VAL A 9 -7.73 -1.20 -15.70
N ALA A 10 -6.58 -1.65 -16.22
CA ALA A 10 -5.58 -2.37 -15.43
C ALA A 10 -5.08 -1.53 -14.24
N ILE A 11 -4.84 -0.24 -14.46
CA ILE A 11 -4.40 0.68 -13.40
C ILE A 11 -5.54 0.96 -12.41
N ALA A 12 -6.77 1.14 -12.90
CA ALA A 12 -7.93 1.33 -12.03
C ALA A 12 -8.15 0.14 -11.09
N ILE A 13 -7.94 -1.09 -11.57
CA ILE A 13 -8.00 -2.31 -10.76
C ILE A 13 -6.92 -2.31 -9.67
N ASP A 14 -5.69 -1.93 -10.00
CA ASP A 14 -4.60 -1.84 -9.01
C ASP A 14 -4.90 -0.79 -7.94
N ASN A 15 -5.44 0.36 -8.35
CA ASN A 15 -5.82 1.43 -7.45
C ASN A 15 -6.99 1.05 -6.55
N GLU A 16 -7.97 0.32 -7.06
CA GLU A 16 -9.06 -0.22 -6.24
C GLU A 16 -8.54 -1.25 -5.21
N LYS A 17 -7.64 -2.16 -5.62
CA LYS A 17 -7.00 -3.12 -4.70
C LYS A 17 -6.22 -2.40 -3.59
N LEU A 18 -5.55 -1.30 -3.92
CA LEU A 18 -4.82 -0.48 -2.95
C LEU A 18 -5.78 0.24 -1.99
N LYS A 19 -6.84 0.86 -2.50
CA LYS A 19 -7.88 1.52 -1.68
C LYS A 19 -8.51 0.57 -0.68
N ARG A 20 -8.90 -0.64 -1.10
CA ARG A 20 -9.44 -1.66 -0.19
C ARG A 20 -8.46 -2.02 0.94
N LYS A 21 -7.15 -1.96 0.70
CA LYS A 21 -6.14 -2.20 1.75
C LYS A 21 -6.01 -1.00 2.70
N LEU A 22 -6.09 0.22 2.17
CA LEU A 22 -6.14 1.43 2.99
C LEU A 22 -7.37 1.43 3.88
N ASP A 23 -8.54 1.08 3.36
CA ASP A 23 -9.79 1.01 4.13
C ASP A 23 -9.67 0.02 5.29
N ARG A 24 -9.11 -1.17 5.03
CA ARG A 24 -8.84 -2.17 6.09
C ARG A 24 -7.87 -1.65 7.15
N LEU A 25 -6.83 -0.90 6.75
CA LEU A 25 -5.89 -0.28 7.71
C LEU A 25 -6.58 0.80 8.55
N LYS A 26 -7.46 1.61 7.94
CA LYS A 26 -8.28 2.60 8.63
C LYS A 26 -9.22 1.93 9.64
N GLU A 27 -9.95 0.89 9.24
CA GLU A 27 -10.82 0.12 10.13
C GLU A 27 -10.07 -0.43 11.35
N LYS A 28 -8.86 -0.98 11.14
CA LYS A 28 -8.00 -1.48 12.24
C LYS A 28 -7.51 -0.39 13.20
N THR A 29 -7.49 0.88 12.78
CA THR A 29 -6.94 1.98 13.57
C THR A 29 -8.01 2.86 14.24
N VAL A 30 -9.29 2.68 13.91
CA VAL A 30 -10.43 3.46 14.44
C VAL A 30 -10.78 3.11 15.90
N TRP A 31 -10.48 1.90 16.39
CA TRP A 31 -10.96 1.44 17.70
C TRP A 31 -10.19 2.10 18.87
N PRO A 32 -10.85 2.89 19.74
CA PRO A 32 -10.20 3.64 20.83
C PRO A 32 -9.59 2.74 21.92
N ASP A 33 -10.22 1.59 22.20
CA ASP A 33 -9.89 0.70 23.32
C ASP A 33 -9.15 -0.58 22.91
N ALA A 34 -8.90 -0.77 21.61
CA ALA A 34 -8.04 -1.86 21.14
C ALA A 34 -6.58 -1.45 21.42
N SER A 35 -5.97 -2.04 22.44
CA SER A 35 -4.54 -1.88 22.68
C SER A 35 -3.79 -2.13 21.37
N VAL A 36 -2.76 -1.34 21.07
CA VAL A 36 -1.83 -1.58 19.94
C VAL A 36 -0.96 -2.84 20.18
N SER A 37 -1.47 -3.82 20.94
CA SER A 37 -0.91 -5.16 21.11
C SER A 37 -0.82 -5.93 19.78
N CYS A 38 -1.50 -5.46 18.72
CA CYS A 38 -1.32 -5.87 17.32
C CYS A 38 -0.43 -4.90 16.49
N SER A 39 0.48 -4.14 17.12
CA SER A 39 1.41 -3.21 16.43
C SER A 39 2.21 -3.87 15.32
N GLY A 40 2.59 -5.14 15.49
CA GLY A 40 3.26 -5.93 14.45
C GLY A 40 2.42 -6.07 13.18
N GLU A 41 1.14 -6.43 13.31
CA GLU A 41 0.24 -6.53 12.16
C GLU A 41 0.04 -5.18 11.45
N ILE A 42 -0.09 -4.08 12.21
CA ILE A 42 -0.25 -2.75 11.62
C ILE A 42 0.98 -2.38 10.79
N VAL A 43 2.18 -2.64 11.30
CA VAL A 43 3.45 -2.41 10.60
C VAL A 43 3.55 -3.27 9.34
N GLU A 44 3.15 -4.55 9.41
CA GLU A 44 3.10 -5.44 8.24
C GLU A 44 2.15 -4.93 7.16
N TYR A 45 0.95 -4.48 7.55
CA TYR A 45 -0.02 -3.89 6.61
C TYR A 45 0.54 -2.63 5.95
N ILE A 46 1.20 -1.76 6.72
CA ILE A 46 1.84 -0.54 6.21
C ILE A 46 2.93 -0.89 5.20
N ALA A 47 3.78 -1.89 5.50
CA ALA A 47 4.82 -2.36 4.60
C ALA A 47 4.25 -2.97 3.32
N GLU A 48 3.18 -3.76 3.41
CA GLU A 48 2.54 -4.33 2.23
C GLU A 48 1.94 -3.23 1.33
N ILE A 49 1.28 -2.24 1.92
CA ILE A 49 0.73 -1.08 1.20
C ILE A 49 1.84 -0.30 0.51
N TYR A 50 2.95 -0.06 1.21
CA TYR A 50 4.10 0.68 0.67
C TYR A 50 4.72 -0.05 -0.53
N GLU A 51 4.96 -1.35 -0.42
CA GLU A 51 5.52 -2.14 -1.52
C GLU A 51 4.55 -2.21 -2.71
N LYS A 52 3.24 -2.31 -2.47
CA LYS A 52 2.25 -2.18 -3.54
C LYS A 52 2.33 -0.83 -4.22
N CYS A 53 2.46 0.27 -3.48
CA CYS A 53 2.59 1.60 -4.08
C CYS A 53 3.75 1.66 -5.08
N ARG A 54 4.91 1.07 -4.73
CA ARG A 54 6.14 1.07 -5.55
C ARG A 54 6.10 0.11 -6.75
N LEU A 55 5.39 -1.01 -6.62
CA LEU A 55 5.40 -2.09 -7.63
C LEU A 55 4.22 -2.00 -8.62
N ARG A 56 3.33 -1.02 -8.45
CA ARG A 56 2.15 -0.82 -9.31
C ARG A 56 2.51 -0.58 -10.77
N ARG A 57 1.59 -0.98 -11.67
CA ARG A 57 1.75 -0.80 -13.11
C ARG A 57 1.96 0.67 -13.50
N PHE A 58 1.23 1.60 -12.87
CA PHE A 58 1.41 3.03 -13.13
C PHE A 58 2.88 3.48 -13.01
N GLU A 59 3.57 3.03 -11.96
CA GLU A 59 4.97 3.36 -11.70
C GLU A 59 5.92 2.78 -12.74
N LYS A 60 5.63 1.56 -13.18
CA LYS A 60 6.51 0.79 -14.06
C LYS A 60 6.34 1.12 -15.54
N THR A 61 5.11 1.38 -15.96
CA THR A 61 4.76 1.46 -17.39
C THR A 61 4.39 2.88 -17.81
N VAL A 62 3.44 3.50 -17.12
CA VAL A 62 2.89 4.80 -17.52
C VAL A 62 3.84 5.95 -17.21
N LEU A 63 4.31 6.04 -15.98
CA LEU A 63 5.12 7.18 -15.54
C LEU A 63 6.39 7.38 -16.38
N PRO A 64 7.22 6.35 -16.67
CA PRO A 64 8.45 6.55 -17.43
C PRO A 64 8.18 7.10 -18.83
N LEU A 65 7.14 6.62 -19.51
CA LEU A 65 6.79 7.08 -20.85
C LEU A 65 6.31 8.53 -20.85
N ILE A 66 5.47 8.90 -19.87
CA ILE A 66 5.02 10.27 -19.69
C ILE A 66 6.22 11.21 -19.46
N MET A 67 7.14 10.84 -18.58
CA MET A 67 8.34 11.62 -18.28
C MET A 67 9.24 11.80 -19.52
N ASN A 68 9.43 10.74 -20.31
CA ASN A 68 10.26 10.77 -21.51
C ASN A 68 9.71 11.68 -22.62
N THR A 69 8.40 11.96 -22.61
CA THR A 69 7.84 12.88 -23.62
C THR A 69 8.32 14.32 -23.46
N GLY A 70 8.73 14.73 -22.25
CA GLY A 70 9.08 16.12 -21.94
C GLY A 70 7.91 17.11 -22.07
N LYS A 71 6.68 16.63 -22.28
CA LYS A 71 5.49 17.47 -22.51
C LYS A 71 4.69 17.76 -21.23
N ILE A 72 5.03 17.10 -20.12
CA ILE A 72 4.41 17.37 -18.82
C ILE A 72 5.17 18.46 -18.09
N SER A 73 4.43 19.35 -17.43
CA SER A 73 4.99 20.40 -16.58
C SER A 73 5.90 19.80 -15.50
N GLY A 74 7.10 20.36 -15.35
CA GLY A 74 8.04 19.98 -14.29
C GLY A 74 7.44 20.14 -12.89
N VAL A 75 6.58 21.13 -12.68
CA VAL A 75 5.88 21.36 -11.40
C VAL A 75 5.02 20.15 -11.02
N VAL A 76 4.29 19.58 -11.97
CA VAL A 76 3.43 18.41 -11.73
C VAL A 76 4.28 17.18 -11.35
N LEU A 77 5.40 16.99 -12.04
CA LEU A 77 6.32 15.88 -11.74
C LEU A 77 7.02 16.07 -10.38
N ASP A 78 7.33 17.30 -10.00
CA ASP A 78 7.92 17.62 -8.71
C ASP A 78 6.90 17.45 -7.57
N GLU A 79 5.64 17.81 -7.76
CA GLU A 79 4.56 17.53 -6.80
C GLU A 79 4.36 16.03 -6.60
N LEU A 80 4.35 15.25 -7.68
CA LEU A 80 4.28 13.78 -7.61
C LEU A 80 5.48 13.22 -6.82
N ARG A 81 6.69 13.70 -7.11
CA ARG A 81 7.90 13.28 -6.39
C ARG A 81 7.83 13.64 -4.91
N ALA A 82 7.38 14.85 -4.59
CA ALA A 82 7.22 15.30 -3.21
C ALA A 82 6.22 14.43 -2.44
N CYS A 83 5.06 14.13 -3.04
CA CYS A 83 4.06 13.22 -2.45
C CYS A 83 4.66 11.83 -2.16
N ARG A 84 5.40 11.25 -3.11
CA ARG A 84 6.08 9.95 -2.92
C ARG A 84 7.13 9.97 -1.84
N ASN A 85 7.94 11.03 -1.78
CA ASN A 85 8.93 11.19 -0.72
C ASN A 85 8.25 11.26 0.65
N SER A 86 7.16 12.02 0.77
CA SER A 86 6.36 12.07 2.00
C SER A 86 5.80 10.71 2.39
N ILE A 87 5.33 9.90 1.42
CA ILE A 87 4.88 8.52 1.68
C ILE A 87 6.04 7.66 2.22
N SER A 88 7.22 7.74 1.61
CA SER A 88 8.42 7.01 2.07
C SER A 88 8.90 7.45 3.46
N GLU A 89 8.89 8.75 3.74
CA GLU A 89 9.23 9.30 5.05
C GLU A 89 8.24 8.81 6.12
N MET A 90 6.94 8.88 5.82
CA MET A 90 5.91 8.38 6.72
C MET A 90 6.01 6.87 6.94
N TYR A 91 6.26 6.09 5.88
CA TYR A 91 6.53 4.66 6.00
C TYR A 91 7.70 4.39 6.96
N PHE A 92 8.82 5.12 6.82
CA PHE A 92 9.97 4.98 7.71
C PHE A 92 9.62 5.32 9.16
N ILE A 93 8.90 6.42 9.39
CA ILE A 93 8.44 6.82 10.73
C ILE A 93 7.55 5.73 11.36
N LEU A 94 6.65 5.15 10.58
CA LEU A 94 5.71 4.14 11.07
C LEU A 94 6.35 2.75 11.27
N THR A 95 7.49 2.46 10.66
CA THR A 95 8.08 1.10 10.70
C THR A 95 9.37 1.00 11.50
N CYS A 96 10.14 2.09 11.65
CA CYS A 96 11.44 2.05 12.31
C CYS A 96 11.43 2.47 13.79
N PHE A 97 10.36 3.09 14.28
CA PHE A 97 10.29 3.54 15.67
C PHE A 97 9.46 2.57 16.54
N PRO A 98 10.01 2.08 17.67
CA PRO A 98 9.26 1.21 18.57
C PRO A 98 8.10 1.98 19.20
N TRP A 99 6.88 1.58 18.86
CA TRP A 99 5.63 2.10 19.39
C TRP A 99 5.54 1.84 20.90
N ARG A 100 5.72 2.87 21.74
CA ARG A 100 5.55 2.72 23.19
C ARG A 100 4.06 2.86 23.55
N PRO A 101 3.43 1.85 24.19
CA PRO A 101 1.99 1.85 24.48
C PRO A 101 1.53 2.99 25.40
N GLU A 102 2.41 3.50 26.27
CA GLU A 102 2.02 4.35 27.40
C GLU A 102 1.82 5.84 27.06
N ALA A 103 2.21 6.28 25.85
CA ALA A 103 2.04 7.66 25.39
C ALA A 103 1.79 7.81 23.88
N GLY A 104 1.71 6.69 23.14
CA GLY A 104 1.85 6.67 21.69
C GLY A 104 0.54 6.65 20.91
N ASP A 105 -0.50 5.96 21.36
CA ASP A 105 -1.60 5.49 20.49
C ASP A 105 -2.29 6.59 19.67
N ILE A 106 -2.55 7.77 20.24
CA ILE A 106 -3.16 8.90 19.53
C ILE A 106 -2.23 9.46 18.46
N PHE A 107 -0.93 9.58 18.77
CA PHE A 107 0.07 10.03 17.81
C PHE A 107 0.20 9.04 16.67
N ILE A 108 0.27 7.74 16.97
CA ILE A 108 0.37 6.66 15.97
C ILE A 108 -0.82 6.68 15.02
N LYS A 109 -2.05 6.70 15.56
CA LYS A 109 -3.27 6.78 14.76
C LYS A 109 -3.28 8.01 13.85
N ARG A 110 -2.80 9.15 14.35
CA ARG A 110 -2.65 10.37 13.54
C ARG A 110 -1.64 10.19 12.41
N GLN A 111 -0.48 9.57 12.68
CA GLN A 111 0.52 9.31 11.63
C GLN A 111 -0.01 8.34 10.58
N ILE A 112 -0.73 7.29 10.99
CA ILE A 112 -1.36 6.35 10.06
C ILE A 112 -2.41 7.06 9.21
N ALA A 113 -3.23 7.93 9.80
CA ALA A 113 -4.20 8.73 9.05
C ALA A 113 -3.51 9.61 7.99
N VAL A 114 -2.42 10.30 8.36
CA VAL A 114 -1.62 11.10 7.41
C VAL A 114 -1.06 10.22 6.29
N TYR A 115 -0.47 9.06 6.63
CA TYR A 115 0.05 8.12 5.64
C TYR A 115 -1.02 7.63 4.66
N THR A 116 -2.20 7.25 5.17
CA THR A 116 -3.31 6.84 4.30
C THR A 116 -3.79 7.99 3.41
N GLY A 117 -3.85 9.22 3.94
CA GLY A 117 -4.24 10.40 3.17
C GLY A 117 -3.26 10.73 2.04
N LEU A 118 -1.96 10.59 2.28
CA LEU A 118 -0.94 10.79 1.22
C LEU A 118 -1.08 9.78 0.08
N ILE A 119 -1.40 8.53 0.38
CA ILE A 119 -1.61 7.51 -0.66
C ILE A 119 -2.89 7.77 -1.42
N GLU A 120 -3.95 8.23 -0.75
CA GLU A 120 -5.18 8.65 -1.42
C GLU A 120 -4.94 9.85 -2.34
N GLU A 121 -4.19 10.88 -1.88
CA GLU A 121 -3.79 12.01 -2.71
C GLU A 121 -3.00 11.55 -3.96
N LEU A 122 -2.05 10.62 -3.78
CA LEU A 122 -1.29 10.05 -4.88
C LEU A 122 -2.21 9.40 -5.93
N VAL A 123 -3.15 8.57 -5.49
CA VAL A 123 -4.04 7.81 -6.37
C VAL A 123 -5.09 8.71 -7.03
N ASP A 124 -5.79 9.52 -6.23
CA ASP A 124 -6.99 10.24 -6.68
C ASP A 124 -6.68 11.55 -7.38
N GLU A 125 -5.62 12.24 -6.97
CA GLU A 125 -5.27 13.51 -7.58
C GLU A 125 -4.14 13.35 -8.58
N LYS A 126 -3.01 12.76 -8.17
CA LYS A 126 -1.80 12.79 -9.01
C LYS A 126 -1.85 11.77 -10.15
N GLU A 127 -2.20 10.52 -9.88
CA GLU A 127 -2.26 9.47 -10.90
C GLU A 127 -3.40 9.66 -11.89
N VAL A 128 -4.60 10.00 -11.41
CA VAL A 128 -5.75 10.30 -12.28
C VAL A 128 -5.43 11.49 -13.18
N PHE A 129 -4.87 12.58 -12.62
CA PHE A 129 -4.48 13.74 -13.42
C PHE A 129 -3.42 13.37 -14.48
N LEU A 130 -2.39 12.62 -14.10
CA LEU A 130 -1.33 12.21 -15.03
C LEU A 130 -1.84 11.26 -16.10
N LEU A 131 -2.79 10.36 -15.80
CA LEU A 131 -3.43 9.50 -16.80
C LEU A 131 -4.23 10.30 -17.82
N GLU A 132 -4.96 11.35 -17.40
CA GLU A 132 -5.66 12.22 -18.32
C GLU A 132 -4.68 13.01 -19.20
N GLN A 133 -3.59 13.52 -18.63
CA GLN A 133 -2.54 14.18 -19.40
C GLN A 133 -1.88 13.22 -20.41
N ALA A 134 -1.66 11.96 -20.00
CA ALA A 134 -1.05 10.92 -20.85
C ALA A 134 -1.78 10.78 -22.19
N LYS A 135 -3.11 10.87 -22.18
CA LYS A 135 -3.95 10.75 -23.39
C LYS A 135 -3.64 11.82 -24.43
N THR A 136 -3.14 12.98 -24.00
CA THR A 136 -2.83 14.11 -24.89
C THR A 136 -1.39 14.07 -25.41
N VAL A 137 -0.49 13.38 -24.72
CA VAL A 137 0.96 13.44 -25.00
C VAL A 137 1.54 12.15 -25.58
N LEU A 138 0.92 11.00 -25.28
CA LEU A 138 1.35 9.68 -25.75
C LEU A 138 0.71 9.33 -27.10
N SER A 139 1.50 8.70 -27.98
CA SER A 139 1.02 8.15 -29.24
C SER A 139 0.23 6.85 -29.02
N ASP A 140 -0.55 6.43 -30.01
CA ASP A 140 -1.21 5.11 -29.99
C ASP A 140 -0.18 3.96 -29.86
N GLU A 141 1.03 4.10 -30.42
CA GLU A 141 2.11 3.11 -30.28
C GLU A 141 2.53 2.95 -28.81
N ASN A 142 2.74 4.05 -28.09
CA ASN A 142 3.07 4.00 -26.67
C ASN A 142 1.97 3.28 -25.86
N TRP A 143 0.70 3.53 -26.20
CA TRP A 143 -0.43 2.85 -25.56
C TRP A 143 -0.48 1.36 -25.89
N PHE A 144 -0.07 0.98 -27.09
CA PHE A 144 0.01 -0.40 -27.53
C PHE A 144 1.13 -1.15 -26.79
N GLU A 145 2.34 -0.60 -26.76
CA GLU A 145 3.50 -1.17 -26.04
C GLU A 145 3.22 -1.36 -24.54
N MET A 146 2.57 -0.37 -23.90
CA MET A 146 2.14 -0.51 -22.50
C MET A 146 1.13 -1.63 -22.31
N ALA A 147 0.17 -1.77 -23.21
CA ALA A 147 -0.83 -2.84 -23.12
C ALA A 147 -0.17 -4.20 -23.28
N GLU A 148 0.75 -4.35 -24.23
CA GLU A 148 1.52 -5.59 -24.42
C GLU A 148 2.32 -5.95 -23.17
N THR A 149 3.07 -4.99 -22.62
CA THR A 149 3.84 -5.19 -21.37
C THR A 149 2.95 -5.64 -20.21
N ILE A 150 1.78 -5.01 -20.05
CA ILE A 150 0.83 -5.38 -18.98
C ILE A 150 0.24 -6.77 -19.22
N MET A 151 -0.08 -7.11 -20.47
CA MET A 151 -0.60 -8.45 -20.81
C MET A 151 0.46 -9.53 -20.55
N GLU A 152 1.72 -9.29 -20.90
CA GLU A 152 2.83 -10.19 -20.60
C GLU A 152 2.97 -10.38 -19.08
N GLU A 153 2.99 -9.29 -18.31
CA GLU A 153 3.01 -9.35 -16.84
C GLU A 153 1.83 -10.15 -16.29
N ASP A 154 0.61 -9.91 -16.81
CA ASP A 154 -0.60 -10.62 -16.39
C ASP A 154 -0.49 -12.11 -16.67
N THR A 155 -0.05 -12.52 -17.87
CA THR A 155 0.12 -13.95 -18.22
C THR A 155 1.13 -14.66 -17.32
N VAL A 156 2.18 -13.97 -16.87
CA VAL A 156 3.15 -14.50 -15.91
C VAL A 156 2.59 -14.50 -14.49
N PHE A 157 1.70 -13.56 -14.16
CA PHE A 157 1.17 -13.38 -12.81
C PHE A 157 0.08 -14.39 -12.42
N TRP A 158 -0.73 -14.86 -13.38
CA TRP A 158 -1.71 -15.94 -13.16
C TRP A 158 -1.09 -17.24 -12.63
N GLU A 159 0.21 -17.47 -12.84
CA GLU A 159 0.93 -18.63 -12.29
C GLU A 159 1.53 -18.40 -10.89
N SER A 160 1.52 -17.16 -10.38
CA SER A 160 2.26 -16.78 -9.15
C SER A 160 1.39 -16.27 -7.99
N ASP A 161 0.17 -15.81 -8.27
CA ASP A 161 -0.64 -15.07 -7.29
C ASP A 161 -1.32 -15.99 -6.25
N GLU A 162 -1.37 -17.30 -6.48
CA GLU A 162 -1.85 -18.27 -5.47
C GLU A 162 -0.78 -18.65 -4.43
N ASN A 163 0.52 -18.35 -4.64
CA ASN A 163 1.58 -19.05 -3.89
C ASN A 163 2.75 -18.21 -3.34
N ARG A 164 2.75 -16.87 -3.39
CA ARG A 164 3.89 -16.10 -2.83
C ARG A 164 3.71 -15.46 -1.46
N PHE A 165 2.49 -15.37 -0.92
CA PHE A 165 2.28 -15.01 0.47
C PHE A 165 1.10 -15.80 1.06
N GLY A 166 1.29 -17.12 1.16
CA GLY A 166 0.36 -18.02 1.81
C GLY A 166 0.27 -17.76 3.31
N PHE A 167 -0.60 -16.86 3.73
CA PHE A 167 -1.22 -16.95 5.05
C PHE A 167 -2.53 -17.70 4.89
N GLN A 168 -2.47 -19.01 5.13
CA GLN A 168 -3.66 -19.76 5.52
C GLN A 168 -4.28 -19.05 6.72
N GLU A 169 -5.56 -18.70 6.63
CA GLU A 169 -6.41 -18.48 7.80
C GLU A 169 -6.34 -19.72 8.68
N LYS A 170 -5.35 -19.79 9.57
CA LYS A 170 -5.43 -20.67 10.73
C LYS A 170 -6.29 -19.97 11.77
N ARG A 171 -7.53 -20.43 11.84
CA ARG A 171 -8.43 -20.28 12.98
C ARG A 171 -7.64 -20.49 14.28
N GLU A 172 -7.65 -19.49 15.16
CA GLU A 172 -8.27 -19.58 16.49
C GLU A 172 -8.00 -18.27 17.23
N TRP A 173 -9.08 -17.51 17.41
CA TRP A 173 -9.15 -16.37 18.31
C TRP A 173 -8.95 -16.88 19.72
N ASN A 174 -7.84 -16.52 20.36
CA ASN A 174 -7.71 -16.58 21.81
C ASN A 174 -6.86 -15.39 22.28
N CYS A 175 -7.56 -14.30 22.61
CA CYS A 175 -7.00 -13.24 23.45
C CYS A 175 -6.83 -13.81 24.87
N PRO A 176 -5.63 -13.84 25.47
CA PRO A 176 -5.51 -14.23 26.87
C PRO A 176 -5.85 -13.02 27.74
N GLY A 177 -7.13 -12.89 28.08
CA GLY A 177 -7.60 -12.12 29.22
C GLY A 177 -8.00 -13.08 30.34
N ASN A 178 -7.28 -12.99 31.47
CA ASN A 178 -7.61 -13.54 32.78
C ASN A 178 -7.98 -15.04 32.88
N TYR A 179 -7.02 -15.85 33.32
CA TYR A 179 -7.30 -16.97 34.22
C TYR A 179 -6.26 -17.05 35.33
N GLY A 180 -6.75 -16.84 36.56
CA GLY A 180 -6.44 -17.71 37.70
C GLY A 180 -5.02 -17.71 38.25
N SER A 181 -4.87 -17.06 39.40
CA SER A 181 -3.96 -17.46 40.47
C SER A 181 -3.76 -18.98 40.57
N HIS A 182 -2.52 -19.46 40.44
CA HIS A 182 -2.08 -20.62 41.19
C HIS A 182 -0.63 -20.45 41.66
N ILE A 183 -0.53 -20.48 42.98
CA ILE A 183 0.67 -20.48 43.80
C ILE A 183 1.49 -21.76 43.52
N ALA A 184 2.79 -21.60 43.71
CA ALA A 184 3.88 -22.57 43.67
C ALA A 184 3.54 -24.03 44.04
N GLU A 185 4.20 -24.97 43.37
CA GLU A 185 5.01 -25.98 44.04
C GLU A 185 6.15 -26.44 43.12
N THR A 186 7.36 -26.26 43.61
CA THR A 186 8.61 -26.66 42.98
C THR A 186 8.92 -28.07 43.47
N GLU A 187 8.81 -29.07 42.61
CA GLU A 187 9.43 -30.38 42.87
C GLU A 187 10.67 -30.53 41.97
N TYR A 188 11.83 -30.25 42.54
CA TYR A 188 13.10 -30.77 42.04
C TYR A 188 13.26 -32.19 42.58
N ARG A 189 13.31 -33.19 41.68
CA ARG A 189 13.87 -34.52 42.00
C ARG A 189 15.34 -34.54 41.57
N ILE A 190 16.20 -34.84 42.54
CA ILE A 190 17.59 -35.29 42.37
C ILE A 190 17.56 -36.78 42.01
#